data_AF-A0A959P052-F1
#
_entry.id   AF-A0A959P052-F1
#
_cell.length_a   1.000
_cell.length_b   1.000
_cell.length_c   1.000
_cell.angle_alpha   90.00
_cell.angle_beta   90.00
_cell.angle_gamma   90.00
#
_symmetry.space_group_name_H-M   'P 1'
#
loop_
_entity.id
_entity.type
_entity.pdbx_description
1 polymer ?
#
loop_
_entity_poly.entity_id
_entity_poly.type
_entity_poly.pdbx_seq_one_letter_code
_entity_poly.pdbx_strand_id
1 'polypeptide(L)'
;GKIINVLLLTNIEITRTNNNSNEFFPFEMYKSITKSLEHVHSQNIEGINENRRDEWFKWLHSHTNILLNVTDDKEKAQKLIDEVNSIDEKTYKSEDFKRLSEKILMLIPNDNKNENEYLHKIQNMALLGLEENISLSNSVFEVKRRKIIEMDKTGAFIPLATKRVFLKYYSSENNQRYSVWTEEERDAYLKEIRNRVELYKPLIIDTNA
;
A
#
# COMPACT_ATOMS: atom_id res chain seq x y z
N GLY A 1 8.23 -12.25 -10.81
CA GLY A 1 9.61 -12.28 -11.32
C GLY A 1 10.13 -10.90 -11.69
N LYS A 2 9.82 -10.40 -12.91
CA LYS A 2 10.41 -9.17 -13.46
C LYS A 2 10.15 -7.91 -12.62
N ILE A 3 8.92 -7.68 -12.17
CA ILE A 3 8.56 -6.50 -11.34
C ILE A 3 9.36 -6.48 -10.02
N ILE A 4 9.46 -7.63 -9.33
CA ILE A 4 10.22 -7.75 -8.08
C ILE A 4 11.68 -7.33 -8.29
N ASN A 5 12.31 -7.76 -9.39
CA ASN A 5 13.70 -7.42 -9.67
C ASN A 5 13.88 -5.93 -9.95
N VAL A 6 12.95 -5.32 -10.69
CA VAL A 6 12.97 -3.87 -10.95
C VAL A 6 12.82 -3.10 -9.63
N LEU A 7 11.84 -3.45 -8.80
CA LEU A 7 11.63 -2.79 -7.51
C LEU A 7 12.80 -3.02 -6.54
N LEU A 8 13.43 -4.19 -6.56
CA LEU A 8 14.63 -4.47 -5.77
C LEU A 8 15.77 -3.56 -6.21
N LEU A 9 16.03 -3.48 -7.52
CA LEU A 9 17.04 -2.58 -8.06
C LEU A 9 16.75 -1.12 -7.71
N THR A 10 15.50 -0.68 -7.82
CA THR A 10 15.08 0.67 -7.39
C THR A 10 15.42 0.92 -5.92
N ASN A 11 15.14 -0.03 -5.02
CA ASN A 11 15.46 0.11 -3.60
C ASN A 11 16.97 0.15 -3.34
N ILE A 12 17.75 -0.69 -4.03
CA ILE A 12 19.22 -0.68 -3.95
C ILE A 12 19.76 0.67 -4.39
N GLU A 13 19.31 1.19 -5.53
CA GLU A 13 19.80 2.45 -6.08
C GLU A 13 19.40 3.67 -5.26
N ILE A 14 18.19 3.67 -4.70
CA ILE A 14 17.76 4.70 -3.76
C ILE A 14 18.67 4.71 -2.53
N THR A 15 19.06 3.54 -2.03
CA THR A 15 19.98 3.43 -0.87
C THR A 15 21.40 3.85 -1.26
N ARG A 16 21.92 3.35 -2.39
CA ARG A 16 23.28 3.63 -2.89
C ARG A 16 23.53 5.12 -3.16
N THR A 17 22.49 5.83 -3.61
CA THR A 17 22.57 7.26 -3.92
C THR A 17 22.11 8.15 -2.77
N ASN A 18 21.83 7.58 -1.59
CA ASN A 18 21.58 8.37 -0.39
C ASN A 18 22.87 9.11 0.01
N ASN A 19 22.73 10.35 0.51
CA ASN A 19 23.87 11.15 0.95
C ASN A 19 24.53 10.60 2.22
N ASN A 20 23.86 9.69 2.93
CA ASN A 20 24.44 8.98 4.06
C ASN A 20 25.34 7.84 3.55
N SER A 21 26.64 8.10 3.43
CA SER A 21 27.65 7.17 2.90
C SER A 21 27.82 5.87 3.71
N ASN A 22 27.24 5.80 4.91
CA ASN A 22 27.33 4.62 5.79
C ASN A 22 26.10 3.71 5.66
N GLU A 23 25.09 4.09 4.89
CA GLU A 23 23.91 3.26 4.64
C GLU A 23 24.11 2.36 3.40
N PHE A 24 24.13 1.06 3.64
CA PHE A 24 24.10 0.06 2.58
C PHE A 24 22.74 -0.61 2.53
N PHE A 25 22.36 -1.09 1.33
CA PHE A 25 21.15 -1.89 1.22
C PHE A 25 21.31 -3.19 2.04
N PRO A 26 20.46 -3.45 3.04
CA PRO A 26 20.66 -4.55 3.97
C PRO A 26 20.15 -5.88 3.38
N PHE A 27 20.94 -6.49 2.50
CA PHE A 27 20.57 -7.71 1.78
C PHE A 27 20.16 -8.86 2.69
N GLU A 28 20.75 -8.97 3.88
CA GLU A 28 20.38 -10.02 4.85
C GLU A 28 18.94 -9.84 5.35
N MET A 29 18.55 -8.61 5.69
CA MET A 29 17.18 -8.28 6.08
C MET A 29 16.21 -8.41 4.89
N TYR A 30 16.67 -8.11 3.68
CA TYR A 30 15.86 -8.32 2.48
C TYR A 30 15.61 -9.81 2.20
N LYS A 31 16.56 -10.69 2.54
CA LYS A 31 16.40 -12.14 2.38
C LYS A 31 15.39 -12.72 3.37
N SER A 32 15.29 -12.15 4.57
CA SER A 32 14.33 -12.60 5.59
C SER A 32 12.89 -12.23 5.27
N ILE A 33 12.65 -11.15 4.51
CA ILE A 33 11.30 -10.88 4.00
C ILE A 33 11.04 -11.79 2.78
N THR A 34 10.12 -12.75 2.92
CA THR A 34 9.67 -13.55 1.78
C THR A 34 9.18 -12.59 0.69
N LYS A 35 9.81 -12.64 -0.50
CA LYS A 35 9.65 -11.65 -1.57
C LYS A 35 8.21 -11.61 -2.08
N SER A 36 7.39 -10.74 -1.50
CA SER A 36 6.02 -10.52 -1.94
C SER A 36 5.86 -9.11 -2.52
N LEU A 37 4.88 -8.97 -3.40
CA LEU A 37 4.44 -7.68 -3.91
C LEU A 37 3.17 -7.30 -3.15
N GLU A 38 3.17 -6.08 -2.64
CA GLU A 38 1.96 -5.46 -2.13
C GLU A 38 1.46 -4.41 -3.12
N HIS A 39 0.15 -4.40 -3.36
CA HIS A 39 -0.49 -3.32 -4.10
C HIS A 39 -0.57 -2.10 -3.20
N VAL A 40 -0.12 -0.95 -3.68
CA VAL A 40 -0.14 0.29 -2.88
C VAL A 40 -1.59 0.74 -2.66
N HIS A 41 -2.37 0.74 -3.73
CA HIS A 41 -3.80 0.95 -3.70
C HIS A 41 -4.50 -0.27 -4.32
N SER A 42 -5.26 -0.98 -3.49
CA SER A 42 -6.14 -2.06 -3.91
C SER A 42 -7.36 -2.09 -3.00
N GLN A 43 -8.57 -2.17 -3.56
CA GLN A 43 -9.82 -2.24 -2.79
C GLN A 43 -10.63 -3.45 -3.23
N ASN A 44 -10.19 -4.65 -2.84
CA ASN A 44 -10.86 -5.89 -3.22
C ASN A 44 -11.47 -6.62 -2.01
N ILE A 45 -12.71 -6.27 -1.68
CA ILE A 45 -13.48 -7.00 -0.66
C ILE A 45 -13.80 -8.43 -1.13
N GLU A 46 -13.96 -8.66 -2.44
CA GLU A 46 -14.21 -10.00 -3.00
C GLU A 46 -13.02 -10.95 -2.80
N GLY A 47 -11.82 -10.41 -2.56
CA GLY A 47 -10.62 -11.18 -2.22
C GLY A 47 -10.60 -11.72 -0.79
N ILE A 48 -11.56 -11.36 0.07
CA ILE A 48 -11.64 -11.81 1.46
C ILE A 48 -12.45 -13.10 1.54
N ASN A 49 -11.93 -14.11 2.25
CA ASN A 49 -12.53 -15.44 2.26
C ASN A 49 -13.88 -15.47 2.99
N GLU A 50 -14.93 -15.92 2.30
CA GLU A 50 -16.31 -15.98 2.82
C GLU A 50 -16.51 -16.96 4.00
N ASN A 51 -15.52 -17.80 4.30
CA ASN A 51 -15.55 -18.74 5.42
C ASN A 51 -14.65 -18.31 6.58
N ARG A 52 -13.98 -17.15 6.49
CA ARG A 52 -13.03 -16.66 7.48
C ARG A 52 -13.52 -15.39 8.18
N ARG A 53 -14.41 -15.58 9.14
CA ARG A 53 -14.92 -14.48 9.97
C ARG A 53 -13.83 -13.66 10.64
N ASP A 54 -12.72 -14.29 11.04
CA ASP A 54 -11.61 -13.57 11.66
C ASP A 54 -10.96 -12.54 10.71
N GLU A 55 -10.94 -12.80 9.40
CA GLU A 55 -10.49 -11.83 8.40
C GLU A 55 -11.48 -10.68 8.26
N TRP A 56 -12.78 -10.95 8.32
CA TRP A 56 -13.83 -9.93 8.23
C TRP A 56 -13.71 -8.92 9.36
N PHE A 57 -13.61 -9.39 10.60
CA PHE A 57 -13.51 -8.50 11.77
C PHE A 57 -12.20 -7.72 11.78
N LYS A 58 -11.07 -8.36 11.42
CA LYS A 58 -9.81 -7.64 11.23
C LYS A 58 -9.94 -6.52 10.20
N TRP A 59 -10.62 -6.79 9.09
CA TRP A 59 -10.87 -5.79 8.05
C TRP A 59 -11.80 -4.67 8.54
N LEU A 60 -12.95 -5.01 9.14
CA LEU A 60 -13.91 -4.03 9.65
C LEU A 60 -13.25 -3.10 10.67
N HIS A 61 -12.56 -3.65 11.67
CA HIS A 61 -11.88 -2.84 12.68
C HIS A 61 -10.74 -2.01 12.11
N SER A 62 -9.93 -2.54 11.19
CA SER A 62 -8.83 -1.77 10.60
C SER A 62 -9.35 -0.56 9.81
N HIS A 63 -10.48 -0.71 9.11
CA HIS A 63 -11.06 0.37 8.31
C HIS A 63 -11.89 1.35 9.15
N THR A 64 -12.65 0.91 10.14
CA THR A 64 -13.38 1.85 11.02
C THR A 64 -12.43 2.71 11.86
N ASN A 65 -11.30 2.15 12.30
CA ASN A 65 -10.26 2.88 13.04
C ASN A 65 -9.64 4.06 12.27
N ILE A 66 -9.80 4.12 10.95
CA ILE A 66 -9.30 5.25 10.15
C ILE A 66 -10.38 6.31 9.86
N LEU A 67 -11.67 5.96 9.92
CA LEU A 67 -12.77 6.78 9.40
C LEU A 67 -12.79 8.20 9.96
N LEU A 68 -12.73 8.33 11.28
CA LEU A 68 -12.75 9.64 11.95
C LEU A 68 -11.59 10.55 11.56
N ASN A 69 -10.52 10.03 10.96
CA ASN A 69 -9.39 10.84 10.50
C ASN A 69 -9.47 11.16 9.00
N VAL A 70 -10.22 10.39 8.21
CA VAL A 70 -10.19 10.50 6.74
C VAL A 70 -11.46 11.07 6.13
N THR A 71 -12.60 10.98 6.80
CA THR A 71 -13.89 11.46 6.25
C THR A 71 -14.35 12.74 6.93
N ASP A 72 -15.03 13.62 6.20
CA ASP A 72 -15.64 14.83 6.78
C ASP A 72 -16.96 14.52 7.52
N ASP A 73 -17.66 13.46 7.12
CA ASP A 73 -18.92 13.03 7.74
C ASP A 73 -18.67 12.21 9.03
N LYS A 74 -18.24 12.91 10.08
CA LYS A 74 -17.90 12.29 11.38
C LYS A 74 -19.09 11.60 12.04
N GLU A 75 -20.31 12.09 11.80
CA GLU A 75 -21.53 11.49 12.35
C GLU A 75 -21.80 10.12 11.73
N LYS A 76 -21.75 10.00 10.40
CA LYS A 76 -21.86 8.69 9.74
C LYS A 76 -20.70 7.76 10.10
N ALA A 77 -19.49 8.29 10.19
CA ALA A 77 -18.34 7.51 10.64
C ALA A 77 -18.56 6.90 12.03
N GLN A 78 -19.05 7.70 12.99
CA GLN A 78 -19.33 7.21 14.35
C GLN A 78 -20.42 6.13 14.34
N LYS A 79 -21.50 6.32 13.57
CA LYS A 79 -22.55 5.30 13.42
C LYS A 79 -22.02 3.97 12.90
N LEU A 80 -21.12 3.99 11.91
CA LEU A 80 -20.51 2.76 11.39
C LEU A 80 -19.55 2.11 12.40
N ILE A 81 -18.81 2.91 13.17
CA ILE A 81 -17.95 2.41 14.26
C ILE A 81 -18.82 1.69 15.31
N ASP A 82 -19.93 2.30 15.72
CA ASP A 82 -20.85 1.71 16.69
C ASP A 82 -21.56 0.47 16.13
N GLU A 83 -21.94 0.48 14.85
CA GLU A 83 -22.48 -0.70 14.14
C GLU A 83 -21.48 -1.85 14.18
N VAL A 84 -20.20 -1.61 13.86
CA VAL A 84 -19.14 -2.66 13.93
C VAL A 84 -18.93 -3.18 15.35
N ASN A 85 -18.85 -2.29 16.34
CA ASN A 85 -18.59 -2.67 17.74
C ASN A 85 -19.74 -3.45 18.40
N SER A 86 -20.94 -3.41 17.82
CA SER A 86 -22.12 -4.12 18.33
C SER A 86 -22.41 -5.45 17.62
N ILE A 87 -21.58 -5.86 16.66
CA ILE A 87 -21.76 -7.12 15.92
C ILE A 87 -21.56 -8.32 16.86
N ASP A 88 -22.49 -9.26 16.82
CA ASP A 88 -22.28 -10.61 17.35
C ASP A 88 -21.50 -11.47 16.33
N GLU A 89 -20.21 -11.69 16.59
CA GLU A 89 -19.31 -12.43 15.70
C GLU A 89 -19.77 -13.86 15.39
N LYS A 90 -20.59 -14.46 16.26
CA LYS A 90 -21.06 -15.84 16.09
C LYS A 90 -22.18 -15.96 15.06
N THR A 91 -22.94 -14.89 14.85
CA THR A 91 -24.12 -14.91 13.98
C THR A 91 -23.95 -14.06 12.72
N TYR A 92 -22.86 -13.28 12.63
CA TYR A 92 -22.57 -12.42 11.48
C TYR A 92 -22.32 -13.20 10.18
N LYS A 93 -22.86 -12.69 9.08
CA LYS A 93 -22.88 -13.33 7.76
C LYS A 93 -22.02 -12.59 6.73
N SER A 94 -21.61 -13.30 5.69
CA SER A 94 -20.77 -12.76 4.61
C SER A 94 -21.46 -11.61 3.88
N GLU A 95 -22.78 -11.72 3.65
CA GLU A 95 -23.56 -10.69 2.98
C GLU A 95 -23.67 -9.40 3.81
N ASP A 96 -23.77 -9.54 5.13
CA ASP A 96 -23.77 -8.40 6.06
C ASP A 96 -22.39 -7.72 6.09
N PHE A 97 -21.32 -8.53 6.08
CA PHE A 97 -19.95 -8.03 5.94
C PHE A 97 -19.76 -7.22 4.66
N LYS A 98 -20.17 -7.76 3.50
CA LYS A 98 -20.07 -7.07 2.20
C LYS A 98 -20.82 -5.74 2.22
N ARG A 99 -22.08 -5.74 2.68
CA ARG A 99 -22.91 -4.52 2.78
C ARG A 99 -22.28 -3.47 3.71
N LEU A 100 -21.75 -3.88 4.85
CA LEU A 100 -21.12 -2.94 5.80
C LEU A 100 -19.80 -2.39 5.25
N SER A 101 -19.02 -3.25 4.58
CA SER A 101 -17.76 -2.87 3.94
C SER A 101 -17.97 -1.83 2.84
N GLU A 102 -19.01 -1.98 2.01
CA GLU A 102 -19.40 -0.97 1.02
C GLU A 102 -19.69 0.39 1.66
N LYS A 103 -20.50 0.42 2.74
CA LYS A 103 -20.77 1.67 3.47
C LYS A 103 -19.50 2.32 4.01
N ILE A 104 -18.57 1.52 4.54
CA ILE A 104 -17.28 2.01 5.06
C ILE A 104 -16.45 2.60 3.92
N LEU A 105 -16.31 1.90 2.79
CA LEU A 105 -15.55 2.37 1.63
C LEU A 105 -16.13 3.67 1.06
N MET A 106 -17.45 3.85 1.06
CA MET A 106 -18.10 5.09 0.61
C MET A 106 -17.72 6.33 1.44
N LEU A 107 -17.25 6.16 2.68
CA LEU A 107 -16.78 7.27 3.51
C LEU A 107 -15.28 7.56 3.34
N ILE A 108 -14.53 6.66 2.72
CA ILE A 108 -13.08 6.80 2.56
C ILE A 108 -12.80 7.60 1.27
N PRO A 109 -12.01 8.70 1.33
CA PRO A 109 -11.65 9.45 0.14
C PRO A 109 -10.93 8.59 -0.90
N ASN A 110 -11.19 8.87 -2.18
CA ASN A 110 -10.47 8.28 -3.31
C ASN A 110 -10.06 9.39 -4.30
N ASP A 111 -9.28 9.02 -5.33
CA ASP A 111 -8.83 9.95 -6.38
C ASP A 111 -9.75 9.98 -7.61
N ASN A 112 -10.92 9.32 -7.54
CA ASN A 112 -11.89 9.13 -8.62
C ASN A 112 -11.31 8.49 -9.89
N LYS A 113 -10.17 7.80 -9.78
CA LYS A 113 -9.57 7.09 -10.91
C LYS A 113 -10.04 5.64 -10.94
N ASN A 114 -10.22 5.13 -12.16
CA ASN A 114 -10.57 3.73 -12.36
C ASN A 114 -9.38 2.85 -11.98
N GLU A 115 -9.49 2.15 -10.85
CA GLU A 115 -8.44 1.27 -10.31
C GLU A 115 -7.94 0.25 -11.34
N ASN A 116 -8.84 -0.27 -12.19
CA ASN A 116 -8.50 -1.24 -13.24
C ASN A 116 -7.44 -0.73 -14.23
N GLU A 117 -7.30 0.58 -14.39
CA GLU A 117 -6.32 1.17 -15.30
C GLU A 117 -4.89 1.09 -14.77
N TYR A 118 -4.69 0.94 -13.46
CA TYR A 118 -3.35 0.98 -12.85
C TYR A 118 -3.08 -0.10 -11.82
N LEU A 119 -4.08 -0.90 -11.43
CA LEU A 119 -4.00 -1.90 -10.36
C LEU A 119 -2.72 -2.73 -10.44
N HIS A 120 -2.47 -3.37 -11.60
CA HIS A 120 -1.32 -4.26 -11.80
C HIS A 120 -0.07 -3.57 -12.36
N LYS A 121 -0.07 -2.24 -12.48
CA LYS A 121 1.09 -1.49 -12.99
C LYS A 121 2.14 -1.30 -11.89
N ILE A 122 3.41 -1.23 -12.28
CA ILE A 122 4.54 -1.19 -11.33
C ILE A 122 4.48 0.00 -10.37
N GLN A 123 3.92 1.13 -10.79
CA GLN A 123 3.74 2.31 -9.94
C GLN A 123 2.63 2.17 -8.88
N ASN A 124 1.94 1.03 -8.87
CA ASN A 124 1.02 0.63 -7.82
C ASN A 124 1.53 -0.58 -7.04
N MET A 125 2.84 -0.88 -7.12
CA MET A 125 3.46 -2.03 -6.50
C MET A 125 4.59 -1.62 -5.56
N ALA A 126 4.67 -2.28 -4.41
CA ALA A 126 5.74 -2.12 -3.44
C ALA A 126 6.25 -3.50 -2.99
N LEU A 127 7.51 -3.55 -2.54
CA LEU A 127 8.07 -4.75 -1.92
C LEU A 127 7.67 -4.79 -0.45
N LEU A 128 7.06 -5.89 -0.02
CA LEU A 128 6.68 -6.12 1.37
C LEU A 128 6.88 -7.60 1.72
N GLY A 129 7.17 -7.90 3.00
CA GLY A 129 7.22 -9.28 3.46
C GLY A 129 5.84 -9.95 3.36
N LEU A 130 5.86 -11.26 3.10
CA LEU A 130 4.63 -12.04 2.90
C LEU A 130 3.72 -12.00 4.13
N GLU A 131 4.29 -12.15 5.33
CA GLU A 131 3.52 -12.20 6.58
C GLU A 131 2.74 -10.92 6.82
N GLU A 132 3.36 -9.76 6.58
CA GLU A 132 2.73 -8.46 6.72
C GLU A 132 1.67 -8.24 5.62
N ASN A 133 1.97 -8.71 4.41
CA ASN A 133 1.10 -8.56 3.25
C ASN A 133 -0.23 -9.33 3.35
N ILE A 134 -0.26 -10.45 4.09
CA ILE A 134 -1.50 -11.24 4.30
C ILE A 134 -2.64 -10.35 4.82
N SER A 135 -2.34 -9.46 5.77
CA SER A 135 -3.35 -8.58 6.38
C SER A 135 -3.64 -7.30 5.59
N LEU A 136 -2.74 -6.90 4.69
CA LEU A 136 -2.80 -5.61 3.99
C LEU A 136 -3.35 -5.69 2.58
N SER A 137 -3.23 -6.85 1.92
CA SER A 137 -3.54 -7.01 0.48
C SER A 137 -4.93 -6.49 0.06
N ASN A 138 -5.94 -6.61 0.93
CA ASN A 138 -7.32 -6.17 0.70
C ASN A 138 -7.71 -4.86 1.42
N SER A 139 -6.74 -4.17 2.04
CA SER A 139 -6.98 -2.95 2.80
C SER A 139 -6.82 -1.68 1.96
N VAL A 140 -7.50 -0.60 2.31
CA VAL A 140 -7.26 0.70 1.66
C VAL A 140 -5.87 1.27 1.98
N PHE A 141 -5.39 2.21 1.16
CA PHE A 141 -4.07 2.82 1.31
C PHE A 141 -3.78 3.35 2.72
N GLU A 142 -4.71 4.07 3.35
CA GLU A 142 -4.48 4.64 4.69
C GLU A 142 -4.29 3.56 5.78
N VAL A 143 -4.99 2.43 5.69
CA VAL A 143 -4.78 1.29 6.59
C VAL A 143 -3.38 0.72 6.40
N LYS A 144 -2.96 0.49 5.14
CA LYS A 144 -1.61 0.03 4.81
C LYS A 144 -0.56 1.01 5.32
N ARG A 145 -0.75 2.31 5.08
CA ARG A 145 0.14 3.37 5.52
C ARG A 145 0.36 3.36 7.03
N ARG A 146 -0.71 3.26 7.82
CA ARG A 146 -0.58 3.19 9.29
C ARG A 146 0.21 1.96 9.73
N LYS A 147 -0.03 0.81 9.10
CA LYS A 147 0.74 -0.41 9.40
C LYS A 147 2.22 -0.26 9.08
N ILE A 148 2.57 0.34 7.94
CA ILE A 148 3.96 0.64 7.57
C ILE A 148 4.60 1.62 8.57
N ILE A 149 3.86 2.62 9.05
CA ILE A 149 4.34 3.54 10.11
C ILE A 149 4.58 2.79 11.42
N GLU A 150 3.70 1.86 11.82
CA GLU A 150 3.91 1.04 13.02
C GLU A 150 5.14 0.14 12.88
N MET A 151 5.30 -0.53 11.74
CA MET A 151 6.48 -1.33 11.43
C MET A 151 7.75 -0.49 11.57
N ASP A 152 7.76 0.73 11.00
CA ASP A 152 8.90 1.65 11.07
C ASP A 152 9.21 2.05 12.51
N LYS A 153 8.18 2.35 13.32
CA LYS A 153 8.33 2.67 14.76
C LYS A 153 8.94 1.52 15.56
N THR A 154 8.64 0.27 15.18
CA THR A 154 9.18 -0.93 15.84
C THR A 154 10.56 -1.34 15.33
N GLY A 155 11.12 -0.63 14.34
CA GLY A 155 12.40 -0.97 13.73
C GLY A 155 12.35 -2.17 12.77
N ALA A 156 11.16 -2.56 12.29
CA ALA A 156 11.03 -3.61 11.29
C ALA A 156 11.68 -3.17 9.97
N PHE A 157 12.25 -4.13 9.24
CA PHE A 157 12.85 -3.84 7.94
C PHE A 157 11.77 -3.50 6.91
N ILE A 158 11.88 -2.31 6.31
CA ILE A 158 11.00 -1.84 5.23
C ILE A 158 11.89 -1.34 4.10
N PRO A 159 11.76 -1.88 2.87
CA PRO A 159 12.50 -1.36 1.74
C PRO A 159 12.26 0.14 1.55
N LEU A 160 13.32 0.91 1.32
CA LEU A 160 13.26 2.38 1.36
C LEU A 160 12.27 2.98 0.35
N ALA A 161 12.14 2.39 -0.85
CA ALA A 161 11.12 2.80 -1.82
C ALA A 161 9.70 2.53 -1.29
N THR A 162 9.46 1.37 -0.68
CA THR A 162 8.18 1.04 -0.02
C THR A 162 7.87 2.06 1.07
N LYS A 163 8.84 2.37 1.92
CA LYS A 163 8.71 3.40 2.97
C LYS A 163 8.33 4.76 2.36
N ARG A 164 9.03 5.20 1.31
CA ARG A 164 8.75 6.48 0.61
C ARG A 164 7.34 6.55 0.03
N VAL A 165 6.85 5.46 -0.56
CA VAL A 165 5.48 5.36 -1.08
C VAL A 165 4.45 5.60 0.03
N PHE A 166 4.52 4.82 1.11
CA PHE A 166 3.53 4.91 2.19
C PHE A 166 3.72 6.16 3.08
N LEU A 167 4.93 6.71 3.17
CA LEU A 167 5.16 8.00 3.83
C LEU A 167 4.90 9.22 2.94
N LYS A 168 4.39 9.01 1.71
CA LYS A 168 3.91 10.08 0.82
C LYS A 168 5.01 11.03 0.34
N TYR A 169 6.23 10.52 0.12
CA TYR A 169 7.38 11.32 -0.34
C TYR A 169 7.25 11.75 -1.81
N TYR A 170 6.26 11.21 -2.52
CA TYR A 170 5.95 11.53 -3.91
C TYR A 170 4.83 12.55 -4.05
N SER A 171 4.22 12.99 -2.94
CA SER A 171 3.22 14.07 -2.95
C SER A 171 3.89 15.40 -3.31
N SER A 172 3.22 16.23 -4.09
CA SER A 172 3.59 17.65 -4.20
C SER A 172 3.17 18.41 -2.94
N GLU A 173 3.84 19.53 -2.66
CA GLU A 173 3.54 20.40 -1.51
C GLU A 173 2.08 20.91 -1.48
N ASN A 174 1.43 20.94 -2.64
CA ASN A 174 0.06 21.41 -2.82
C ASN A 174 -1.00 20.31 -2.62
N ASN A 175 -0.61 19.04 -2.49
CA ASN A 175 -1.54 17.91 -2.45
C ASN A 175 -1.58 17.24 -1.06
N GLN A 176 -2.44 17.77 -0.19
CA GLN A 176 -2.56 17.33 1.21
C GLN A 176 -3.44 16.08 1.42
N ARG A 177 -3.75 15.32 0.37
CA ARG A 177 -4.59 14.10 0.49
C ARG A 177 -3.77 12.93 1.04
N TYR A 178 -3.48 12.95 2.34
CA TYR A 178 -2.61 11.96 2.98
C TYR A 178 -3.15 10.52 2.95
N SER A 179 -4.47 10.36 2.89
CA SER A 179 -5.16 9.05 2.94
C SER A 179 -5.31 8.34 1.60
N VAL A 180 -4.87 8.98 0.50
CA VAL A 180 -5.07 8.48 -0.87
C VAL A 180 -3.73 8.32 -1.58
N TRP A 181 -3.55 7.23 -2.32
CA TRP A 181 -2.46 7.11 -3.30
C TRP A 181 -2.94 7.71 -4.62
N THR A 182 -2.49 8.90 -4.96
CA THR A 182 -3.04 9.68 -6.09
C THR A 182 -2.34 9.37 -7.42
N GLU A 183 -2.97 9.76 -8.53
CA GLU A 183 -2.38 9.63 -9.87
C GLU A 183 -1.04 10.35 -10.01
N GLU A 184 -0.95 11.58 -9.49
CA GLU A 184 0.27 12.37 -9.47
C GLU A 184 1.42 11.63 -8.78
N GLU A 185 1.13 10.98 -7.65
CA GLU A 185 2.13 10.22 -6.90
C GLU A 185 2.51 8.92 -7.58
N ARG A 186 1.55 8.25 -8.23
CA ARG A 186 1.82 7.11 -9.10
C ARG A 186 2.78 7.50 -10.22
N ASP A 187 2.57 8.63 -10.86
CA ASP A 187 3.44 9.11 -11.94
C ASP A 187 4.82 9.53 -11.44
N ALA A 188 4.89 10.21 -10.30
CA ALA A 188 6.14 10.59 -9.64
C ALA A 188 6.95 9.35 -9.21
N TYR A 189 6.30 8.34 -8.64
CA TYR A 189 6.93 7.07 -8.28
C TYR A 189 7.40 6.30 -9.53
N LEU A 190 6.61 6.26 -10.60
CA LEU A 190 7.02 5.66 -11.87
C LEU A 190 8.26 6.34 -12.44
N LYS A 191 8.32 7.68 -12.38
CA LYS A 191 9.48 8.47 -12.82
C LYS A 191 10.71 8.14 -11.97
N GLU A 192 10.57 8.04 -10.65
CA GLU A 192 11.67 7.62 -9.77
C GLU A 192 12.17 6.22 -10.15
N ILE A 193 11.28 5.23 -10.32
CA ILE A 193 11.65 3.88 -10.75
C ILE A 193 12.45 3.95 -12.06
N ARG A 194 11.95 4.67 -13.07
CA ARG A 194 12.62 4.83 -14.37
C ARG A 194 14.02 5.44 -14.22
N ASN A 195 14.14 6.53 -13.48
CA ASN A 195 15.42 7.21 -13.25
C ASN A 195 16.46 6.29 -12.62
N ARG A 196 16.04 5.44 -11.66
CA ARG A 196 16.96 4.50 -10.98
C ARG A 196 17.42 3.37 -11.88
N VAL A 197 16.57 2.88 -12.78
CA VAL A 197 16.93 1.76 -13.66
C VAL A 197 17.53 2.19 -15.00
N GLU A 198 17.47 3.49 -15.33
CA GLU A 198 18.02 4.03 -16.59
C GLU A 198 19.50 3.69 -16.76
N LEU A 199 20.28 3.76 -15.69
CA LEU A 199 21.72 3.45 -15.66
C LEU A 199 22.05 2.01 -16.06
N TYR A 200 21.06 1.12 -16.06
CA TYR A 200 21.21 -0.31 -16.31
C TYR A 200 20.58 -0.74 -17.63
N LYS A 201 20.06 0.20 -18.42
CA LYS A 201 19.65 -0.11 -19.78
C LYS A 201 20.89 -0.48 -20.59
N PRO A 202 20.82 -1.56 -21.39
CA PRO A 202 21.92 -1.90 -22.28
C PRO A 202 22.19 -0.71 -23.20
N LEU A 203 23.48 -0.35 -23.35
CA LEU A 203 23.90 0.54 -24.42
C LEU A 203 23.54 -0.17 -25.73
N ILE A 204 22.58 0.37 -26.47
CA ILE A 204 22.34 -0.06 -27.84
C ILE A 204 23.50 0.52 -28.64
N ILE A 205 24.58 -0.26 -28.73
CA ILE A 205 25.63 0.01 -29.69
C ILE A 205 25.05 -0.40 -31.03
N ASP A 206 24.66 0.58 -31.83
CA ASP A 206 24.20 0.34 -33.19
C ASP A 206 25.39 -0.17 -34.01
N THR A 207 25.46 -1.48 -34.26
CA THR A 207 26.57 -2.12 -34.99
C THR A 207 26.42 -2.01 -36.51
N ASN A 208 25.61 -1.07 -37.01
CA ASN A 208 25.34 -0.87 -38.43
C ASN A 208 25.90 0.47 -38.95
N ALA A 209 27.15 0.78 -38.62
CA ALA A 209 27.93 1.85 -39.26
C ALA A 209 29.09 1.25 -40.06
#